data_AF-A0A968ACU7-F1
#
_entry.id   AF-A0A968ACU7-F1
#
_cell.length_a   1.000
_cell.length_b   1.000
_cell.length_c   1.000
_cell.angle_alpha   90.00
_cell.angle_beta   90.00
_cell.angle_gamma   90.00
#
_symmetry.space_group_name_H-M   'P 1'
#
loop_
_entity.id
_entity.type
_entity.pdbx_description
1 polymer ?
#
loop_
_entity_poly.entity_id
_entity_poly.type
_entity_poly.pdbx_seq_one_letter_code
_entity_poly.pdbx_strand_id
1 'polypeptide(L)'
;QEVERGTDPENPDSDGDELLDGQEVNLIGTDPLNVDTDGDGLSDGDEYNRRGTDPINSDTDGDGLPDGLEVEQNTDPFNPDSDEDGLSDSMEIDLGTDPLNPDSDNDQLLDGEEDSPCPDPLNPDSDGDGIIDGRDINPCNPDNPSLTETALSGLPTETPQLTPTIGITETPAPGATATQETEPTATPSQMPDLSGTILFESDRDGNLEIYGLNNADQSIFRLTNNPRQDSQAMLEPDSLQIVYVTNLDGNNEIMIT
;
A
#
# COMPACT_ATOMS: atom_id res chain seq x y z
N GLN A 1 -23.35 -46.81 6.25
CA GLN A 1 -22.58 -45.77 6.95
C GLN A 1 -23.49 -44.56 7.19
N GLU A 2 -24.33 -44.17 6.24
CA GLU A 2 -25.33 -43.09 6.36
C GLU A 2 -26.32 -43.28 7.53
N VAL A 3 -26.96 -44.46 7.65
CA VAL A 3 -27.90 -44.75 8.78
C VAL A 3 -27.26 -44.61 10.19
N GLU A 4 -25.95 -44.81 10.34
CA GLU A 4 -25.25 -44.64 11.62
C GLU A 4 -24.95 -43.17 11.92
N ARG A 5 -24.91 -42.31 10.90
CA ARG A 5 -24.64 -40.88 10.98
C ARG A 5 -25.90 -40.02 10.94
N GLY A 6 -27.07 -40.63 10.80
CA GLY A 6 -28.36 -39.93 10.79
C GLY A 6 -28.78 -39.43 9.42
N THR A 7 -28.00 -39.68 8.38
CA THR A 7 -28.32 -39.33 7.00
C THR A 7 -29.15 -40.43 6.31
N ASP A 8 -29.90 -40.04 5.27
CA ASP A 8 -30.82 -40.95 4.56
C ASP A 8 -30.10 -41.61 3.36
N PRO A 9 -29.99 -42.96 3.31
CA PRO A 9 -29.35 -43.64 2.19
C PRO A 9 -30.01 -43.45 0.82
N GLU A 10 -31.24 -42.93 0.76
CA GLU A 10 -31.92 -42.57 -0.48
C GLU A 10 -31.73 -41.09 -0.85
N ASN A 11 -31.15 -40.28 0.03
CA ASN A 11 -30.81 -38.88 -0.20
C ASN A 11 -29.30 -38.64 -0.01
N PRO A 12 -28.51 -38.53 -1.09
CA PRO A 12 -27.06 -38.46 -1.00
C PRO A 12 -26.49 -37.10 -0.56
N ASP A 13 -27.35 -36.11 -0.32
CA ASP A 13 -27.06 -34.73 0.09
C ASP A 13 -28.13 -34.33 1.13
N SER A 14 -27.83 -34.54 2.40
CA SER A 14 -28.83 -34.59 3.48
C SER A 14 -29.27 -33.21 3.99
N ASP A 15 -28.41 -32.20 3.97
CA ASP A 15 -28.73 -30.82 4.33
C ASP A 15 -28.97 -29.89 3.13
N GLY A 16 -28.65 -30.34 1.91
CA GLY A 16 -29.00 -29.66 0.68
C GLY A 16 -28.07 -28.49 0.34
N ASP A 17 -26.81 -28.56 0.75
CA ASP A 17 -25.80 -27.52 0.57
C ASP A 17 -24.99 -27.66 -0.75
N GLU A 18 -25.31 -28.68 -1.55
CA GLU A 18 -24.63 -29.08 -2.80
C GLU A 18 -23.35 -29.92 -2.59
N LEU A 19 -23.05 -30.37 -1.38
CA LEU A 19 -22.09 -31.44 -1.08
C LEU A 19 -22.81 -32.77 -0.85
N LEU A 20 -22.11 -33.86 -1.12
CA LEU A 20 -22.66 -35.19 -0.87
C LEU A 20 -22.24 -35.65 0.53
N ASP A 21 -23.13 -36.31 1.28
CA ASP A 21 -22.86 -36.84 2.63
C ASP A 21 -21.51 -37.60 2.71
N GLY A 22 -21.24 -38.39 1.66
CA GLY A 22 -20.03 -39.18 1.56
C GLY A 22 -18.77 -38.35 1.29
N GLN A 23 -18.89 -37.22 0.59
CA GLN A 23 -17.80 -36.28 0.34
C GLN A 23 -17.46 -35.51 1.60
N GLU A 24 -18.46 -34.95 2.26
CA GLU A 24 -18.34 -34.21 3.51
C GLU A 24 -17.58 -35.02 4.56
N VAL A 25 -18.08 -36.22 4.85
CA VAL A 25 -17.52 -37.06 5.91
C VAL A 25 -16.14 -37.65 5.60
N ASN A 26 -15.85 -37.97 4.32
CA ASN A 26 -14.62 -38.70 3.97
C ASN A 26 -13.50 -37.82 3.43
N LEU A 27 -13.80 -36.60 2.97
CA LEU A 27 -12.84 -35.71 2.31
C LEU A 27 -12.70 -34.36 3.01
N ILE A 28 -13.81 -33.71 3.35
CA ILE A 28 -13.83 -32.30 3.78
C ILE A 28 -13.75 -32.22 5.31
N GLY A 29 -14.56 -33.00 6.01
CA GLY A 29 -14.64 -33.01 7.47
C GLY A 29 -15.85 -32.27 8.05
N THR A 30 -16.81 -31.90 7.20
CA THR A 30 -18.05 -31.21 7.55
C THR A 30 -19.14 -32.14 8.08
N ASP A 31 -20.19 -31.56 8.70
CA ASP A 31 -21.36 -32.31 9.20
C ASP A 31 -22.45 -32.38 8.12
N PRO A 32 -22.75 -33.57 7.55
CA PRO A 32 -23.73 -33.74 6.45
C PRO A 32 -25.19 -33.45 6.82
N LEU A 33 -25.44 -32.95 8.02
CA LEU A 33 -26.75 -32.52 8.49
C LEU A 33 -26.78 -31.02 8.82
N ASN A 34 -25.69 -30.31 8.52
CA ASN A 34 -25.51 -28.91 8.84
C ASN A 34 -24.89 -28.17 7.65
N VAL A 35 -25.74 -27.41 6.96
CA VAL A 35 -25.40 -26.62 5.77
C VAL A 35 -24.20 -25.67 5.93
N ASP A 36 -23.82 -25.31 7.16
CA ASP A 36 -22.79 -24.33 7.52
C ASP A 36 -22.10 -24.85 8.79
N THR A 37 -21.01 -25.59 8.62
CA THR A 37 -20.38 -26.39 9.68
C THR A 37 -19.69 -25.54 10.73
N ASP A 38 -19.01 -24.47 10.35
CA ASP A 38 -18.30 -23.58 11.27
C ASP A 38 -19.11 -22.36 11.72
N GLY A 39 -20.21 -22.05 11.05
CA GLY A 39 -21.19 -21.06 11.46
C GLY A 39 -20.82 -19.63 11.09
N ASP A 40 -20.03 -19.43 10.04
CA ASP A 40 -19.56 -18.12 9.57
C ASP A 40 -20.58 -17.39 8.67
N GLY A 41 -21.60 -18.12 8.17
CA GLY A 41 -22.66 -17.62 7.30
C GLY A 41 -22.53 -18.01 5.82
N LEU A 42 -21.47 -18.73 5.43
CA LEU A 42 -21.36 -19.43 4.16
C LEU A 42 -21.79 -20.88 4.33
N SER A 43 -22.30 -21.49 3.25
CA SER A 43 -22.58 -22.92 3.30
C SER A 43 -21.33 -23.71 2.93
N ASP A 44 -21.13 -24.90 3.51
CA ASP A 44 -19.94 -25.73 3.25
C ASP A 44 -19.72 -25.96 1.74
N GLY A 45 -20.80 -26.15 0.99
CA GLY A 45 -20.77 -26.27 -0.46
C GLY A 45 -20.48 -24.99 -1.25
N ASP A 46 -20.76 -23.79 -0.72
CA ASP A 46 -20.33 -22.51 -1.33
C ASP A 46 -18.83 -22.32 -1.14
N GLU A 47 -18.36 -22.53 0.07
CA GLU A 47 -16.96 -22.44 0.44
C GLU A 47 -16.12 -23.41 -0.39
N TYR A 48 -16.47 -24.70 -0.38
CA TYR A 48 -15.70 -25.72 -1.08
C TYR A 48 -15.77 -25.58 -2.61
N ASN A 49 -16.95 -25.29 -3.20
CA ASN A 49 -17.10 -25.32 -4.66
C ASN A 49 -16.85 -23.97 -5.35
N ARG A 50 -17.01 -22.84 -4.65
CA ARG A 50 -17.04 -21.50 -5.27
C ARG A 50 -16.01 -20.54 -4.70
N ARG A 51 -15.92 -20.41 -3.37
CA ARG A 51 -15.06 -19.40 -2.70
C ARG A 51 -13.63 -19.90 -2.50
N GLY A 52 -13.47 -21.18 -2.18
CA GLY A 52 -12.20 -21.81 -1.84
C GLY A 52 -11.77 -21.60 -0.39
N THR A 53 -12.61 -21.02 0.46
CA THR A 53 -12.43 -20.92 1.92
C THR A 53 -12.56 -22.31 2.56
N ASP A 54 -12.19 -22.44 3.84
CA ASP A 54 -12.19 -23.74 4.53
C ASP A 54 -13.48 -23.96 5.32
N PRO A 55 -14.37 -24.91 4.93
CA PRO A 55 -15.70 -25.13 5.54
C PRO A 55 -15.74 -25.53 7.03
N ILE A 56 -14.58 -25.60 7.68
CA ILE A 56 -14.44 -25.94 9.10
C ILE A 56 -13.66 -24.87 9.86
N ASN A 57 -13.39 -23.73 9.22
CA ASN A 57 -12.64 -22.62 9.75
C ASN A 57 -13.28 -21.29 9.33
N SER A 58 -14.01 -20.69 10.27
CA SER A 58 -14.84 -19.52 10.05
C SER A 58 -14.10 -18.21 9.72
N ASP A 59 -12.77 -18.24 9.58
CA ASP A 59 -11.87 -17.08 9.47
C ASP A 59 -10.56 -17.59 8.83
N THR A 60 -10.53 -17.56 7.50
CA THR A 60 -9.54 -18.25 6.66
C THR A 60 -8.17 -17.58 6.70
N ASP A 61 -8.10 -16.25 6.79
CA ASP A 61 -6.84 -15.52 6.89
C ASP A 61 -6.41 -15.21 8.35
N GLY A 62 -7.34 -15.32 9.30
CA GLY A 62 -7.09 -15.19 10.72
C GLY A 62 -6.98 -13.75 11.21
N ASP A 63 -7.58 -12.78 10.51
CA ASP A 63 -7.60 -11.38 10.92
C ASP A 63 -8.63 -11.12 12.04
N GLY A 64 -9.65 -11.96 12.16
CA GLY A 64 -10.74 -11.86 13.14
C GLY A 64 -12.11 -11.50 12.55
N LEU A 65 -12.20 -11.27 11.25
CA LEU A 65 -13.42 -11.07 10.47
C LEU A 65 -13.82 -12.42 9.84
N PRO A 66 -15.06 -12.92 10.06
CA PRO A 66 -15.43 -14.21 9.48
C PRO A 66 -15.59 -14.17 7.95
N ASP A 67 -15.23 -15.25 7.23
CA ASP A 67 -15.26 -15.28 5.76
C ASP A 67 -16.63 -14.89 5.18
N GLY A 68 -17.71 -15.35 5.81
CA GLY A 68 -19.07 -14.97 5.43
C GLY A 68 -19.36 -13.48 5.55
N LEU A 69 -18.78 -12.79 6.54
CA LEU A 69 -18.91 -11.34 6.70
C LEU A 69 -18.01 -10.60 5.71
N GLU A 70 -16.80 -11.09 5.47
CA GLU A 70 -15.89 -10.52 4.47
C GLU A 70 -16.51 -10.55 3.07
N VAL A 71 -17.12 -11.69 2.71
CA VAL A 71 -17.89 -11.84 1.48
C VAL A 71 -19.08 -10.86 1.41
N GLU A 72 -19.73 -10.55 2.52
CA GLU A 72 -20.83 -9.57 2.59
C GLU A 72 -20.33 -8.13 2.40
N GLN A 73 -19.18 -7.80 3.00
CA GLN A 73 -18.56 -6.47 2.92
C GLN A 73 -17.72 -6.24 1.65
N ASN A 74 -17.44 -7.31 0.88
CA ASN A 74 -16.58 -7.33 -0.30
C ASN A 74 -15.08 -7.14 0.01
N THR A 75 -14.66 -7.49 1.22
CA THR A 75 -13.25 -7.74 1.53
C THR A 75 -12.83 -9.13 1.04
N ASP A 76 -11.55 -9.50 1.20
CA ASP A 76 -10.99 -10.76 0.69
C ASP A 76 -10.67 -11.76 1.82
N PRO A 77 -11.41 -12.89 1.95
CA PRO A 77 -11.18 -13.93 2.97
C PRO A 77 -9.80 -14.59 3.04
N PHE A 78 -8.89 -14.18 2.17
CA PHE A 78 -7.51 -14.67 2.12
C PHE A 78 -6.48 -13.57 2.37
N ASN A 79 -6.93 -12.36 2.69
CA ASN A 79 -6.10 -11.19 2.86
C ASN A 79 -6.57 -10.36 4.06
N PRO A 80 -5.81 -10.37 5.17
CA PRO A 80 -6.25 -9.77 6.43
C PRO A 80 -6.32 -8.23 6.41
N ASP A 81 -5.86 -7.58 5.34
CA ASP A 81 -5.75 -6.13 5.17
C ASP A 81 -6.05 -5.83 3.69
N SER A 82 -7.32 -5.59 3.38
CA SER A 82 -7.88 -5.58 2.03
C SER A 82 -7.45 -4.38 1.18
N ASP A 83 -7.09 -3.25 1.80
CA ASP A 83 -6.65 -2.04 1.11
C ASP A 83 -5.16 -1.71 1.30
N GLU A 84 -4.44 -2.53 2.05
CA GLU A 84 -2.99 -2.53 2.27
C GLU A 84 -2.48 -1.27 3.01
N ASP A 85 -3.27 -0.73 3.92
CA ASP A 85 -2.94 0.48 4.69
C ASP A 85 -2.21 0.19 6.02
N GLY A 86 -2.22 -1.08 6.46
CA GLY A 86 -1.57 -1.54 7.68
C GLY A 86 -2.50 -1.86 8.85
N LEU A 87 -3.81 -1.59 8.73
CA LEU A 87 -4.84 -2.12 9.61
C LEU A 87 -5.44 -3.39 9.02
N SER A 88 -5.94 -4.28 9.89
CA SER A 88 -6.73 -5.41 9.38
C SER A 88 -8.18 -5.01 9.19
N ASP A 89 -8.88 -5.68 8.27
CA ASP A 89 -10.29 -5.39 7.97
C ASP A 89 -11.15 -5.39 9.24
N SER A 90 -10.93 -6.36 10.11
CA SER A 90 -11.54 -6.45 11.44
C SER A 90 -11.23 -5.24 12.36
N MET A 91 -10.01 -4.71 12.34
CA MET A 91 -9.61 -3.53 13.13
C MET A 91 -10.26 -2.27 12.59
N GLU A 92 -10.35 -2.13 11.28
CA GLU A 92 -10.98 -0.99 10.62
C GLU A 92 -12.47 -0.92 10.93
N ILE A 93 -13.17 -2.06 10.91
CA ILE A 93 -14.57 -2.14 11.36
C ILE A 93 -14.73 -1.68 12.82
N ASP A 94 -13.77 -2.02 13.70
CA ASP A 94 -13.77 -1.60 15.10
C ASP A 94 -13.48 -0.10 15.29
N LEU A 95 -12.63 0.47 14.44
CA LEU A 95 -12.29 1.91 14.40
C LEU A 95 -13.38 2.74 13.69
N GLY A 96 -14.17 2.11 12.82
CA GLY A 96 -15.18 2.76 12.00
C GLY A 96 -14.65 3.36 10.70
N THR A 97 -13.43 2.97 10.28
CA THR A 97 -12.86 3.22 8.96
C THR A 97 -13.42 2.23 7.93
N ASP A 98 -13.06 2.37 6.65
CA ASP A 98 -13.56 1.53 5.56
C ASP A 98 -12.48 0.57 5.05
N PRO A 99 -12.61 -0.77 5.27
CA PRO A 99 -11.63 -1.79 4.86
C PRO A 99 -11.21 -1.85 3.39
N LEU A 100 -11.83 -1.04 2.54
CA LEU A 100 -11.57 -0.96 1.11
C LEU A 100 -11.03 0.41 0.71
N ASN A 101 -10.67 1.25 1.67
CA ASN A 101 -10.25 2.62 1.46
C ASN A 101 -9.16 3.05 2.48
N PRO A 102 -7.89 3.13 2.05
CA PRO A 102 -6.74 3.21 2.95
C PRO A 102 -6.54 4.61 3.58
N ASP A 103 -7.48 5.53 3.39
CA ASP A 103 -7.46 6.94 3.85
C ASP A 103 -8.93 7.39 3.96
N SER A 104 -9.54 7.12 5.12
CA SER A 104 -10.98 7.26 5.38
C SER A 104 -11.46 8.71 5.38
N ASP A 105 -10.61 9.64 5.79
CA ASP A 105 -10.95 11.06 5.88
C ASP A 105 -10.35 11.94 4.76
N ASN A 106 -9.56 11.34 3.88
CA ASN A 106 -8.97 11.89 2.66
C ASN A 106 -7.97 13.01 2.91
N ASP A 107 -7.13 12.84 3.92
CA ASP A 107 -6.21 13.86 4.40
C ASP A 107 -4.74 13.63 3.98
N GLN A 108 -4.48 12.51 3.31
CA GLN A 108 -3.17 12.02 2.82
C GLN A 108 -2.29 11.35 3.88
N LEU A 109 -2.81 11.11 5.08
CA LEU A 109 -2.30 10.12 6.02
C LEU A 109 -3.14 8.84 5.86
N LEU A 110 -2.52 7.66 5.96
CA LEU A 110 -3.27 6.40 5.86
C LEU A 110 -3.86 6.06 7.23
N ASP A 111 -5.02 5.38 7.29
CA ASP A 111 -5.67 5.08 8.56
C ASP A 111 -4.74 4.24 9.48
N GLY A 112 -3.98 3.32 8.89
CA GLY A 112 -2.95 2.53 9.58
C GLY A 112 -1.69 3.28 10.03
N GLU A 113 -1.48 4.50 9.55
CA GLU A 113 -0.44 5.41 10.07
C GLU A 113 -0.95 6.30 11.23
N GLU A 114 -2.23 6.22 11.54
CA GLU A 114 -2.90 7.03 12.56
C GLU A 114 -3.11 6.28 13.88
N ASP A 115 -3.22 7.02 14.98
CA ASP A 115 -3.40 6.43 16.32
C ASP A 115 -4.46 7.22 17.11
N SER A 116 -5.69 6.69 17.09
CA SER A 116 -6.81 7.32 17.78
C SER A 116 -6.51 7.49 19.28
N PRO A 117 -6.67 8.70 19.85
CA PRO A 117 -7.51 9.79 19.34
C PRO A 117 -6.76 10.87 18.54
N CYS A 118 -5.47 10.70 18.25
CA CYS A 118 -4.73 11.67 17.46
C CYS A 118 -3.40 11.12 16.88
N PRO A 119 -3.20 11.23 15.54
CA PRO A 119 -4.20 11.64 14.55
C PRO A 119 -5.40 10.65 14.52
N ASP A 120 -6.59 11.16 14.22
CA ASP A 120 -7.86 10.41 14.22
C ASP A 120 -8.25 10.12 12.76
N PRO A 121 -8.29 8.84 12.33
CA PRO A 121 -8.48 8.46 10.91
C PRO A 121 -9.83 8.82 10.30
N LEU A 122 -10.69 9.48 11.09
CA LEU A 122 -11.99 9.98 10.67
C LEU A 122 -12.08 11.51 10.74
N ASN A 123 -10.96 12.19 10.99
CA ASN A 123 -10.89 13.65 11.12
C ASN A 123 -9.64 14.25 10.45
N PRO A 124 -9.80 14.89 9.28
CA PRO A 124 -8.69 15.26 8.39
C PRO A 124 -7.87 16.48 8.87
N ASP A 125 -8.02 16.87 10.13
CA ASP A 125 -7.38 18.00 10.84
C ASP A 125 -7.60 17.75 12.34
N SER A 126 -6.80 16.87 12.92
CA SER A 126 -6.98 16.31 14.26
C SER A 126 -6.90 17.33 15.39
N ASP A 127 -6.04 18.34 15.24
CA ASP A 127 -5.87 19.39 16.25
C ASP A 127 -6.62 20.70 15.93
N GLY A 128 -7.14 20.85 14.72
CA GLY A 128 -7.96 21.97 14.30
C GLY A 128 -7.18 23.25 14.02
N ASP A 129 -5.90 23.15 13.66
CA ASP A 129 -5.06 24.30 13.31
C ASP A 129 -5.27 24.79 11.85
N GLY A 130 -5.92 23.98 11.02
CA GLY A 130 -6.25 24.26 9.63
C GLY A 130 -5.27 23.68 8.60
N ILE A 131 -4.29 22.90 9.03
CA ILE A 131 -3.45 22.02 8.19
C ILE A 131 -3.99 20.59 8.35
N ILE A 132 -4.09 19.86 7.24
CA ILE A 132 -4.53 18.45 7.27
C ILE A 132 -3.41 17.56 7.82
N ASP A 133 -3.72 16.45 8.49
CA ASP A 133 -2.75 15.67 9.26
C ASP A 133 -1.65 15.10 8.36
N GLY A 134 -2.02 14.59 7.18
CA GLY A 134 -1.05 14.16 6.14
C GLY A 134 -0.07 15.24 5.66
N ARG A 135 -0.29 16.52 6.00
CA ARG A 135 0.63 17.64 5.73
C ARG A 135 1.11 18.36 6.99
N ASP A 136 0.64 17.97 8.15
CA ASP A 136 1.06 18.57 9.40
C ASP A 136 2.27 17.83 9.98
N ILE A 137 3.27 18.59 10.42
CA ILE A 137 4.46 18.04 11.07
C ILE A 137 4.17 17.53 12.48
N ASN A 138 3.08 17.98 13.10
CA ASN A 138 2.61 17.43 14.37
C ASN A 138 1.08 17.55 14.48
N PRO A 139 0.33 16.62 13.87
CA PRO A 139 -1.14 16.59 13.81
C PRO A 139 -1.90 16.70 15.14
N CYS A 140 -1.17 16.63 16.26
CA CYS A 140 -1.70 16.62 17.61
C CYS A 140 -1.35 17.87 18.41
N ASN A 141 -0.89 18.94 17.76
CA ASN A 141 -0.44 20.14 18.45
C ASN A 141 -0.83 21.42 17.70
N PRO A 142 -1.93 22.08 18.06
CA PRO A 142 -2.48 23.21 17.29
C PRO A 142 -1.64 24.49 17.35
N ASP A 143 -0.52 24.46 18.09
CA ASP A 143 0.44 25.56 18.24
C ASP A 143 1.71 25.35 17.38
N ASN A 144 1.73 24.40 16.44
CA ASN A 144 2.85 24.08 15.54
C ASN A 144 2.76 24.65 14.10
N PRO A 145 2.06 25.78 13.80
CA PRO A 145 1.64 26.10 12.44
C PRO A 145 2.85 26.29 11.52
N SER A 146 3.18 25.23 10.80
CA SER A 146 4.22 25.21 9.78
C SER A 146 3.59 24.48 8.61
N LEU A 147 2.70 25.15 7.87
CA LEU A 147 3.13 25.92 6.71
C LEU A 147 2.41 27.28 6.64
N THR A 148 3.12 28.39 6.82
CA THR A 148 2.58 29.69 6.43
C THR A 148 2.15 29.66 4.96
N GLU A 149 0.89 30.02 4.70
CA GLU A 149 0.16 30.35 3.45
C GLU A 149 0.96 30.66 2.17
N THR A 150 2.23 31.03 2.27
CA THR A 150 3.13 31.27 1.14
C THR A 150 3.49 29.99 0.37
N ALA A 151 3.43 28.80 0.99
CA ALA A 151 3.78 27.52 0.33
C ALA A 151 2.65 26.94 -0.55
N LEU A 152 1.36 27.20 -0.25
CA LEU A 152 0.23 26.64 -1.01
C LEU A 152 -0.12 27.40 -2.30
N SER A 153 0.27 28.67 -2.45
CA SER A 153 -0.07 29.47 -3.65
C SER A 153 0.69 29.06 -4.93
N GLY A 154 1.63 28.11 -4.83
CA GLY A 154 2.50 27.71 -5.94
C GLY A 154 2.19 26.35 -6.58
N LEU A 155 1.29 25.55 -6.00
CA LEU A 155 0.97 24.23 -6.52
C LEU A 155 -0.14 24.33 -7.59
N PRO A 156 0.04 23.75 -8.80
CA PRO A 156 -1.00 23.74 -9.81
C PRO A 156 -2.21 22.94 -9.30
N THR A 157 -3.37 23.58 -9.24
CA THR A 157 -4.63 23.04 -8.72
C THR A 157 -5.39 22.17 -9.73
N GLU A 158 -4.73 21.70 -10.79
CA GLU A 158 -5.37 20.92 -11.85
C GLU A 158 -4.75 19.53 -11.91
N THR A 159 -5.52 18.52 -11.52
CA THR A 159 -5.28 17.13 -11.89
C THR A 159 -5.20 17.06 -13.42
N PRO A 160 -4.13 16.58 -14.04
CA PRO A 160 -4.05 16.53 -15.50
C PRO A 160 -5.10 15.54 -16.01
N GLN A 161 -6.17 16.07 -16.60
CA GLN A 161 -7.17 15.27 -17.30
C GLN A 161 -6.49 14.55 -18.48
N LEU A 162 -6.24 13.25 -18.31
CA LEU A 162 -5.75 12.40 -19.39
C LEU A 162 -6.80 12.36 -20.50
N THR A 163 -6.54 13.04 -21.61
CA THR A 163 -7.26 12.82 -22.86
C THR A 163 -6.34 12.04 -23.81
N PRO A 164 -6.73 10.83 -24.26
CA PRO A 164 -5.93 10.09 -25.20
C PRO A 164 -6.20 10.65 -26.60
N THR A 165 -5.29 11.47 -27.13
CA THR A 165 -5.28 11.77 -28.57
C THR A 165 -4.04 11.16 -29.21
N ILE A 166 -4.24 9.98 -29.80
CA ILE A 166 -3.26 9.33 -30.67
C ILE A 166 -3.13 10.15 -31.96
N GLY A 167 -2.01 10.88 -32.08
CA GLY A 167 -1.58 11.50 -33.32
C GLY A 167 -0.48 10.67 -33.96
N ILE A 168 -0.83 9.74 -34.84
CA ILE A 168 0.13 9.07 -35.72
C ILE A 168 0.50 9.98 -36.89
N THR A 169 1.77 10.37 -36.97
CA THR A 169 2.38 10.75 -38.26
C THR A 169 3.74 10.08 -38.38
N GLU A 170 3.83 9.18 -39.36
CA GLU A 170 5.01 8.44 -39.73
C GLU A 170 6.07 9.28 -40.46
N THR A 171 7.29 8.68 -40.52
CA THR A 171 8.31 8.71 -41.60
C THR A 171 9.51 9.66 -41.42
N PRO A 172 10.74 9.31 -41.87
CA PRO A 172 11.58 8.14 -41.52
C PRO A 172 13.01 8.55 -41.07
N ALA A 173 13.78 7.57 -40.56
CA ALA A 173 15.23 7.66 -40.29
C ALA A 173 16.06 8.05 -41.55
N PRO A 174 17.27 8.66 -41.47
CA PRO A 174 18.46 7.92 -41.01
C PRO A 174 19.56 8.76 -40.30
N GLY A 175 20.41 8.09 -39.51
CA GLY A 175 21.76 8.60 -39.23
C GLY A 175 22.28 8.37 -37.82
N ALA A 176 22.54 7.12 -37.44
CA ALA A 176 23.35 6.83 -36.27
C ALA A 176 24.79 7.26 -36.54
N THR A 177 25.23 8.33 -35.88
CA THR A 177 26.65 8.62 -35.65
C THR A 177 26.83 8.61 -34.14
N ALA A 178 27.64 7.68 -33.64
CA ALA A 178 28.01 7.63 -32.23
C ALA A 178 28.81 8.88 -31.87
N THR A 179 28.30 9.69 -30.94
CA THR A 179 29.12 10.55 -30.11
C THR A 179 29.15 9.96 -28.72
N GLN A 180 30.33 9.45 -28.39
CA GLN A 180 30.78 9.09 -27.06
C GLN A 180 30.69 10.35 -26.19
N GLU A 181 29.72 10.40 -25.28
CA GLU A 181 29.74 11.36 -24.18
C GLU A 181 30.29 10.68 -22.93
N THR A 182 31.18 11.43 -22.30
CA THR A 182 32.18 11.04 -21.34
C THR A 182 31.60 10.72 -19.97
N GLU A 183 32.10 9.65 -19.36
CA GLU A 183 31.97 9.40 -17.92
C GLU A 183 32.40 10.64 -17.10
N PRO A 184 31.60 11.12 -16.13
CA PRO A 184 32.11 12.02 -15.13
C PRO A 184 33.00 11.23 -14.17
N THR A 185 34.30 11.45 -14.34
CA THR A 185 35.36 10.94 -13.48
C THR A 185 35.21 11.54 -12.08
N ALA A 186 35.01 10.69 -11.08
CA ALA A 186 35.03 11.08 -9.68
C ALA A 186 36.36 11.76 -9.33
N THR A 187 36.31 13.06 -9.04
CA THR A 187 37.33 13.77 -8.27
C THR A 187 36.60 14.54 -7.17
N PRO A 188 37.13 14.57 -5.93
CA PRO A 188 36.42 15.11 -4.77
C PRO A 188 36.44 16.64 -4.83
N SER A 189 35.52 17.20 -5.61
CA SER A 189 35.27 18.63 -5.66
C SER A 189 34.04 18.87 -4.79
N GLN A 190 34.29 19.41 -3.60
CA GLN A 190 33.33 19.85 -2.56
C GLN A 190 31.87 19.47 -2.82
N MET A 191 31.36 18.53 -2.02
CA MET A 191 29.91 18.36 -1.84
C MET A 191 29.30 19.77 -1.67
N PRO A 192 28.24 20.12 -2.42
CA PRO A 192 27.57 21.40 -2.23
C PRO A 192 27.12 21.52 -0.77
N ASP A 193 27.02 22.74 -0.25
CA ASP A 193 26.45 22.95 1.07
C ASP A 193 25.00 22.47 1.04
N LEU A 194 24.76 21.32 1.68
CA LEU A 194 23.44 20.70 1.75
C LEU A 194 22.57 21.30 2.85
N SER A 195 23.04 22.36 3.52
CA SER A 195 22.25 23.09 4.51
C SER A 195 20.93 23.57 3.89
N GLY A 196 19.82 23.01 4.34
CA GLY A 196 18.50 23.29 3.77
C GLY A 196 18.25 22.62 2.42
N THR A 197 18.87 21.47 2.15
CA THR A 197 18.51 20.62 1.01
C THR A 197 17.58 19.50 1.46
N ILE A 198 16.49 19.28 0.74
CA ILE A 198 15.64 18.09 0.91
C ILE A 198 16.12 17.03 -0.07
N LEU A 199 16.39 15.82 0.42
CA LEU A 199 16.71 14.68 -0.43
C LEU A 199 15.44 13.92 -0.75
N PHE A 200 15.33 13.45 -1.99
CA PHE A 200 14.19 12.68 -2.43
C PHE A 200 14.56 11.78 -3.62
N GLU A 201 13.85 10.67 -3.72
CA GLU A 201 14.00 9.71 -4.82
C GLU A 201 13.16 10.12 -6.01
N SER A 202 13.67 9.93 -7.22
CA SER A 202 12.87 10.15 -8.43
C SER A 202 13.40 9.34 -9.61
N ASP A 203 12.48 8.86 -10.43
CA ASP A 203 12.74 8.13 -11.67
C ASP A 203 12.56 8.99 -12.93
N ARG A 204 12.47 10.33 -12.77
CA ARG A 204 12.11 11.27 -13.83
C ARG A 204 12.96 11.21 -15.10
N ASP A 205 14.19 10.70 -14.98
CA ASP A 205 15.15 10.57 -16.08
C ASP A 205 15.26 9.10 -16.59
N GLY A 206 14.36 8.22 -16.17
CA GLY A 206 14.28 6.81 -16.59
C GLY A 206 15.03 5.83 -15.70
N ASN A 207 15.61 6.29 -14.59
CA ASN A 207 16.20 5.47 -13.53
C ASN A 207 15.99 6.11 -12.15
N LEU A 208 15.65 5.31 -11.14
CA LEU A 208 15.41 5.80 -9.77
C LEU A 208 16.73 6.23 -9.14
N GLU A 209 16.82 7.51 -8.80
CA GLU A 209 18.04 8.15 -8.31
C GLU A 209 17.73 9.13 -7.17
N ILE A 210 18.74 9.47 -6.39
CA ILE A 210 18.65 10.47 -5.34
C ILE A 210 18.87 11.87 -5.92
N TYR A 211 17.94 12.76 -5.63
CA TYR A 211 18.00 14.17 -5.99
C TYR A 211 17.92 15.04 -4.74
N GLY A 212 18.45 16.26 -4.89
CA GLY A 212 18.45 17.29 -3.88
C GLY A 212 17.63 18.47 -4.38
N LEU A 213 16.73 18.95 -3.54
CA LEU A 213 16.03 20.21 -3.71
C LEU A 213 16.66 21.23 -2.76
N ASN A 214 17.29 22.26 -3.31
CA ASN A 214 17.77 23.37 -2.51
C ASN A 214 16.57 24.23 -2.06
N ASN A 215 16.33 24.34 -0.76
CA ASN A 215 15.17 25.06 -0.23
C ASN A 215 15.28 26.59 -0.39
N ALA A 216 16.49 27.13 -0.62
CA ALA A 216 16.68 28.57 -0.78
C ALA A 216 16.33 29.07 -2.19
N ASP A 217 16.60 28.29 -3.22
CA ASP A 217 16.40 28.69 -4.63
C ASP A 217 15.55 27.71 -5.45
N GLN A 218 15.04 26.65 -4.82
CA GLN A 218 14.23 25.58 -5.41
C GLN A 218 14.91 24.85 -6.57
N SER A 219 16.23 24.96 -6.70
CA SER A 219 16.96 24.22 -7.71
C SER A 219 16.99 22.73 -7.37
N ILE A 220 16.68 21.90 -8.36
CA ILE A 220 16.82 20.45 -8.27
C ILE A 220 18.13 20.05 -8.92
N PHE A 221 18.94 19.26 -8.22
CA PHE A 221 20.17 18.68 -8.74
C PHE A 221 20.22 17.19 -8.45
N ARG A 222 20.86 16.45 -9.35
CA ARG A 222 21.04 15.00 -9.25
C ARG A 222 22.26 14.70 -8.38
N LEU A 223 22.09 13.90 -7.33
CA LEU A 223 23.20 13.50 -6.44
C LEU A 223 23.83 12.18 -6.87
N THR A 224 23.03 11.22 -7.28
CA THR A 224 23.49 9.92 -7.76
C THR A 224 23.22 9.79 -9.26
N ASN A 225 24.16 9.19 -9.99
CA ASN A 225 24.01 8.99 -11.43
C ASN A 225 24.67 7.67 -11.82
N ASN A 226 23.92 6.59 -11.67
CA ASN A 226 24.40 5.25 -11.96
C ASN A 226 23.31 4.40 -12.63
N PRO A 227 23.67 3.37 -13.41
CA PRO A 227 22.69 2.60 -14.19
C PRO A 227 21.79 1.67 -13.35
N ARG A 228 21.89 1.69 -12.01
CA ARG A 228 21.09 0.92 -11.04
C ARG A 228 20.40 1.85 -10.04
N GLN A 229 19.40 1.33 -9.33
CA GLN A 229 18.55 2.12 -8.42
C GLN A 229 19.28 2.42 -7.10
N ASP A 230 19.19 3.66 -6.62
CA ASP A 230 19.63 4.08 -5.29
C ASP A 230 18.41 4.56 -4.48
N SER A 231 18.33 4.21 -3.19
CA SER A 231 17.17 4.50 -2.33
C SER A 231 17.54 4.75 -0.86
N GLN A 232 16.54 5.16 -0.07
CA GLN A 232 16.58 5.36 1.38
C GLN A 232 17.66 6.36 1.83
N ALA A 233 17.71 7.52 1.16
CA ALA A 233 18.64 8.59 1.53
C ALA A 233 18.14 9.36 2.77
N MET A 234 18.96 9.42 3.82
CA MET A 234 18.71 10.26 5.01
C MET A 234 19.84 11.25 5.24
N LEU A 235 19.47 12.45 5.73
CA LEU A 235 20.41 13.48 6.15
C LEU A 235 20.70 13.34 7.64
N GLU A 236 21.97 13.30 8.03
CA GLU A 236 22.36 13.44 9.43
C GLU A 236 22.24 14.93 9.82
N PRO A 237 21.39 15.30 10.81
CA PRO A 237 21.01 16.68 11.06
C PRO A 237 22.16 17.63 11.43
N ASP A 238 23.29 17.10 11.90
CA ASP A 238 24.35 17.87 12.56
C ASP A 238 25.71 17.87 11.81
N SER A 239 25.89 17.05 10.76
CA SER A 239 27.20 16.82 10.13
C SER A 239 27.26 16.90 8.60
N LEU A 240 26.14 17.21 7.92
CA LEU A 240 26.06 17.31 6.44
C LEU A 240 26.46 16.00 5.70
N GLN A 241 26.38 14.87 6.39
CA GLN A 241 26.64 13.55 5.81
C GLN A 241 25.33 12.96 5.29
N ILE A 242 25.38 12.38 4.09
CA ILE A 242 24.25 11.62 3.55
C ILE A 242 24.53 10.16 3.80
N VAL A 243 23.56 9.46 4.40
CA VAL A 243 23.53 8.00 4.44
C VAL A 243 22.52 7.55 3.41
N TYR A 244 22.92 6.69 2.47
CA TYR A 244 22.02 6.15 1.46
C TYR A 244 22.35 4.69 1.16
N VAL A 245 21.35 3.93 0.70
CA VAL A 245 21.52 2.55 0.27
C VAL A 245 21.83 2.54 -1.22
N THR A 246 22.90 1.86 -1.60
CA THR A 246 23.30 1.70 -3.00
C THR A 246 23.44 0.24 -3.37
N ASN A 247 23.20 -0.10 -4.64
CA ASN A 247 23.33 -1.46 -5.16
C ASN A 247 24.41 -1.51 -6.27
N LEU A 248 25.61 -1.02 -5.95
CA LEU A 248 26.71 -0.91 -6.92
C LEU A 248 27.20 -2.29 -7.39
N ASP A 249 27.17 -3.32 -6.55
CA ASP A 249 27.75 -4.64 -6.83
C ASP A 249 26.74 -5.80 -6.94
N GLY A 250 25.43 -5.53 -6.83
CA GLY A 250 24.38 -6.54 -6.79
C GLY A 250 23.86 -6.82 -5.38
N ASN A 251 24.45 -6.23 -4.34
CA ASN A 251 23.99 -6.26 -2.96
C ASN A 251 23.71 -4.84 -2.46
N ASN A 252 22.80 -4.71 -1.51
CA ASN A 252 22.53 -3.43 -0.87
C ASN A 252 23.67 -3.09 0.10
N GLU A 253 24.38 -2.00 -0.16
CA GLU A 253 25.45 -1.46 0.67
C GLU A 253 25.02 -0.10 1.23
N ILE A 254 25.31 0.15 2.50
CA ILE A 254 25.07 1.45 3.14
C ILE A 254 26.30 2.33 2.92
N MET A 255 26.12 3.46 2.26
CA MET A 255 27.17 4.45 1.99
C MET A 255 26.97 5.70 2.82
N ILE A 256 28.08 6.31 3.26
CA ILE A 256 28.11 7.56 4.03
C ILE A 256 29.10 8.51 3.34
N THR A 257 28.70 9.76 3.10
CA THR A 257 29.56 10.78 2.45
C THR A 257 30.13 11.81 3.41
#